data_AF-A0A3N5M8P8-F1
#
_entry.id   AF-A0A3N5M8P8-F1
#
_cell.length_a   1.000
_cell.length_b   1.000
_cell.length_c   1.000
_cell.angle_alpha   90.00
_cell.angle_beta   90.00
_cell.angle_gamma   90.00
#
_symmetry.space_group_name_H-M   'P 1'
#
loop_
_entity.id
_entity.type
_entity.pdbx_description
1 polymer ?
#
loop_
_entity_poly.entity_id
_entity_poly.type
_entity_poly.pdbx_seq_one_letter_code
_entity_poly.pdbx_strand_id
1 'polypeptide(L)'
;NLYHRTFQTPKRRDELLAGGSLYWVIKGIVQVRQPLLDIAEGHKEVGNPCCLLVMRNELLAVRPTPRRAFQGWRYLSGAEAPADLKRGAGGGITAMPPKMRKQLADLGLL
;
A
#
# COMPACT_ATOMS: atom_id res chain seq x y z
N ASN A 1 12.51 -6.65 10.63
CA ASN A 1 11.64 -5.76 9.82
C ASN A 1 11.34 -6.40 8.47
N LEU A 2 10.12 -6.22 7.96
CA LEU A 2 9.73 -6.69 6.63
C LEU A 2 10.29 -5.72 5.57
N TYR A 3 10.79 -6.23 4.45
CA TYR A 3 11.36 -5.38 3.41
C TYR A 3 11.00 -5.84 2.00
N HIS A 4 10.98 -4.90 1.07
CA HIS A 4 10.86 -5.16 -0.37
C HIS A 4 12.16 -4.74 -1.07
N ARG A 5 12.70 -5.62 -1.91
CA ARG A 5 13.92 -5.34 -2.69
C ARG A 5 13.56 -4.63 -3.99
N THR A 6 14.20 -3.50 -4.25
CA THR A 6 14.10 -2.78 -5.53
C THR A 6 15.48 -2.55 -6.12
N PHE A 7 15.58 -2.48 -7.44
CA PHE A 7 16.83 -2.08 -8.09
C PHE A 7 17.05 -0.57 -7.98
N GLN A 8 15.99 0.21 -8.15
CA GLN A 8 16.06 1.66 -8.14
C GLN A 8 15.80 2.20 -6.73
N THR A 9 16.73 3.01 -6.23
CA THR A 9 16.55 3.79 -5.01
C THR A 9 15.64 4.99 -5.28
N PRO A 10 14.62 5.24 -4.45
CA PRO A 10 13.75 6.40 -4.62
C PRO A 10 14.54 7.71 -4.49
N LYS A 11 14.35 8.62 -5.46
CA LYS A 11 15.00 9.95 -5.43
C LYS A 11 14.48 10.86 -4.32
N ARG A 12 13.22 10.69 -3.91
CA ARG A 12 12.53 11.51 -2.89
C ARG A 12 12.58 10.84 -1.52
N ARG A 13 13.77 10.44 -1.08
CA ARG A 13 13.98 9.65 0.15
C ARG A 13 13.32 10.32 1.37
N ASP A 14 13.64 11.58 1.62
CA ASP A 14 13.22 12.26 2.85
C ASP A 14 11.71 12.47 2.91
N GLU A 15 11.08 12.80 1.79
CA GLU A 15 9.60 12.87 1.67
C GLU A 15 8.95 11.53 2.03
N LEU A 16 9.52 10.42 1.54
CA LEU A 16 8.97 9.09 1.80
C LEU A 16 9.18 8.64 3.25
N LEU A 17 10.26 9.07 3.90
CA LEU A 17 10.53 8.77 5.30
C LEU A 17 9.79 9.70 6.27
N ALA A 18 9.32 10.86 5.82
CA ALA A 18 8.47 11.79 6.57
C ALA A 18 7.01 11.30 6.67
N GLY A 19 6.79 10.02 6.98
CA GLY A 19 5.47 9.42 7.17
C GLY A 19 4.85 8.80 5.91
N GLY A 20 5.65 8.54 4.87
CA GLY A 20 5.19 7.90 3.64
C GLY A 20 4.82 6.42 3.81
N SER A 21 4.31 5.82 2.74
CA SER A 21 3.90 4.42 2.70
C SER A 21 4.02 3.85 1.30
N LEU A 22 4.11 2.52 1.22
CA LEU A 22 3.84 1.79 -0.01
C LEU A 22 2.33 1.56 -0.11
N TYR A 23 1.72 1.95 -1.22
CA TYR A 23 0.30 1.74 -1.51
C TYR A 23 0.15 0.61 -2.51
N TRP A 24 -0.48 -0.49 -2.09
CA TRP A 24 -0.55 -1.72 -2.87
C TRP A 24 -1.71 -1.66 -3.85
N VAL A 25 -1.39 -1.79 -5.15
CA VAL A 25 -2.35 -1.84 -6.25
C VAL A 25 -2.64 -3.30 -6.58
N ILE A 26 -3.87 -3.72 -6.32
CA ILE A 26 -4.35 -5.08 -6.52
C ILE A 26 -5.55 -5.02 -7.45
N LYS A 27 -5.46 -5.67 -8.61
CA LYS A 27 -6.51 -5.62 -9.65
C LYS A 27 -6.86 -4.18 -10.06
N GLY A 28 -5.86 -3.30 -10.12
CA GLY A 28 -6.04 -1.89 -10.49
C GLY A 28 -6.61 -1.00 -9.39
N ILE A 29 -6.75 -1.49 -8.15
CA ILE A 29 -7.30 -0.72 -7.03
C ILE A 29 -6.29 -0.69 -5.88
N VAL A 30 -6.06 0.50 -5.32
CA VAL A 30 -5.34 0.66 -4.05
C VAL A 30 -6.28 0.34 -2.92
N GLN A 31 -5.96 -0.67 -2.10
CA GLN A 31 -6.82 -1.12 -0.99
C GLN A 31 -6.13 -1.07 0.37
N VAL A 32 -4.80 -1.17 0.39
CA VAL A 32 -4.01 -1.15 1.62
C VAL A 32 -2.75 -0.34 1.41
N ARG A 33 -2.25 0.25 2.50
CA ARG A 33 -0.92 0.84 2.57
C ARG A 33 -0.09 0.18 3.65
N GLN A 34 1.21 0.27 3.50
CA GLN A 34 2.18 -0.23 4.47
C GLN A 34 3.16 0.90 4.80
N PRO A 35 3.24 1.35 6.08
CA PRO A 35 4.16 2.41 6.48
C PRO A 35 5.60 2.09 6.12
N LEU A 36 6.25 3.02 5.43
CA LEU A 36 7.68 2.94 5.13
C LEU A 36 8.45 3.46 6.36
N LEU A 37 9.39 2.65 6.84
CA LEU A 37 10.19 2.96 8.03
C LEU A 37 11.60 3.42 7.65
N ASP A 38 12.19 2.81 6.62
CA ASP A 38 13.53 3.15 6.16
C ASP A 38 13.75 2.74 4.69
N ILE A 39 14.79 3.31 4.08
CA ILE A 39 15.31 2.95 2.76
C ILE A 39 16.78 2.57 2.95
N ALA A 40 17.08 1.28 3.06
CA ALA A 40 18.43 0.80 3.34
C ALA A 40 19.12 0.28 2.07
N GLU A 41 20.46 0.24 2.12
CA GLU A 41 21.24 -0.51 1.13
C GLU A 41 21.17 -2.01 1.44
N GLY A 42 21.20 -2.83 0.39
CA GLY A 42 21.21 -4.27 0.53
C GLY A 42 21.85 -4.95 -0.67
N HIS A 43 21.96 -6.28 -0.60
CA HIS A 43 22.52 -7.09 -1.65
C HIS A 43 21.53 -8.20 -2.05
N LYS A 44 21.52 -8.54 -3.34
CA LYS A 44 20.83 -9.74 -3.83
C LYS A 44 21.67 -11.00 -3.57
N GLU A 45 21.11 -12.16 -3.87
CA GLU A 45 21.73 -13.48 -3.68
C GLU A 45 23.10 -13.62 -4.37
N VAL A 46 23.37 -12.84 -5.43
CA VAL A 46 24.63 -12.84 -6.18
C VAL A 46 25.44 -11.56 -5.94
N GLY A 47 25.26 -10.88 -4.80
CA GLY A 47 26.07 -9.71 -4.41
C GLY A 47 25.76 -8.41 -5.16
N ASN A 48 24.80 -8.39 -6.08
CA ASN A 48 24.40 -7.15 -6.76
C ASN A 48 23.73 -6.19 -5.76
N PRO A 49 24.17 -4.91 -5.68
CA PRO A 49 23.56 -3.93 -4.80
C PRO A 49 22.10 -3.71 -5.18
N CYS A 50 21.28 -3.51 -4.16
CA CYS A 50 19.86 -3.20 -4.29
C CYS A 50 19.41 -2.28 -3.16
N CYS A 51 18.25 -1.67 -3.34
CA CYS A 51 17.58 -0.87 -2.34
C CYS A 51 16.59 -1.75 -1.56
N LEU A 52 16.58 -1.62 -0.24
CA LEU A 52 15.63 -2.27 0.66
C LEU A 52 14.62 -1.22 1.16
N LEU A 53 13.37 -1.38 0.77
CA LEU A 53 12.27 -0.60 1.33
C LEU A 53 11.82 -1.29 2.61
N VAL A 54 12.27 -0.79 3.76
CA VAL A 54 11.98 -1.35 5.07
C VAL A 54 10.62 -0.83 5.53
N MET A 55 9.71 -1.75 5.85
CA MET A 55 8.32 -1.44 6.14
C MET A 55 7.91 -1.99 7.50
N ARG A 56 6.88 -1.37 8.08
CA ARG A 56 6.17 -1.93 9.23
C ARG A 56 5.50 -3.23 8.83
N ASN A 57 5.55 -4.26 9.69
CA ASN A 57 4.86 -5.53 9.45
C ASN A 57 3.35 -5.44 9.77
N GLU A 58 2.67 -4.47 9.17
CA GLU A 58 1.25 -4.18 9.38
C GLU A 58 0.65 -3.58 8.10
N LEU A 59 -0.45 -4.15 7.61
CA LEU A 59 -1.22 -3.61 6.50
C LEU A 59 -2.36 -2.75 7.05
N LEU A 60 -2.40 -1.49 6.63
CA LEU A 60 -3.44 -0.53 6.99
C LEU A 60 -4.41 -0.41 5.82
N ALA A 61 -5.68 -0.71 6.05
CA ALA A 61 -6.72 -0.58 5.04
C ALA A 61 -6.95 0.91 4.71
N VAL A 62 -7.07 1.22 3.43
CA VAL A 62 -7.34 2.58 2.94
C VAL A 62 -8.57 2.57 2.05
N ARG A 63 -9.18 3.74 1.86
CA ARG A 63 -10.32 3.90 0.97
C ARG A 63 -9.95 3.36 -0.42
N PRO A 64 -10.70 2.39 -0.95
CA PRO A 64 -10.42 1.84 -2.27
C PRO A 64 -10.37 2.93 -3.35
N THR A 65 -9.27 2.97 -4.08
CA THR A 65 -9.02 4.02 -5.07
C THR A 65 -8.50 3.41 -6.38
N PRO A 66 -9.22 3.56 -7.50
CA PRO A 66 -8.77 3.08 -8.81
C PRO A 66 -7.44 3.73 -9.23
N ARG A 67 -6.54 2.95 -9.81
CA ARG A 67 -5.30 3.45 -10.41
C ARG A 67 -5.11 2.83 -11.80
N ARG A 68 -4.47 3.57 -12.71
CA ARG A 68 -4.15 3.10 -14.07
C ARG A 68 -3.49 1.71 -14.01
N ALA A 69 -3.78 0.89 -15.02
CA ALA A 69 -3.34 -0.51 -15.14
C ALA A 69 -1.86 -0.67 -14.78
N PHE A 70 -1.63 -1.14 -13.55
CA PHE A 70 -0.33 -1.43 -12.98
C PHE A 70 -0.56 -2.32 -11.77
N GLN A 71 0.16 -3.44 -11.70
CA GLN A 71 0.09 -4.37 -10.58
C GLN A 71 1.39 -4.23 -9.77
N GLY A 72 1.28 -4.05 -8.45
CA GLY A 72 2.44 -3.81 -7.59
C GLY A 72 2.14 -2.77 -6.51
N TRP A 73 3.06 -1.83 -6.29
CA TRP A 73 2.90 -0.77 -5.30
C TRP A 73 3.32 0.58 -5.86
N ARG A 74 2.84 1.67 -5.23
CA ARG A 74 3.23 3.04 -5.55
C ARG A 74 3.55 3.82 -4.29
N TYR A 75 4.39 4.83 -4.42
CA TYR A 75 4.43 5.93 -3.46
C TYR A 75 3.35 6.93 -3.83
N LEU A 76 2.51 7.32 -2.88
CA LEU A 76 1.50 8.36 -3.04
C LEU A 76 1.68 9.38 -1.91
N SER A 77 1.48 10.66 -2.21
CA SER A 77 1.59 11.75 -1.23
C SER A 77 0.46 12.76 -1.37
N GLY A 78 0.27 13.56 -0.32
CA GLY A 78 -0.75 14.61 -0.27
C GLY A 78 -2.14 14.11 -0.66
N ALA A 79 -2.76 14.78 -1.63
CA ALA A 79 -4.11 14.49 -2.08
C ALA A 79 -4.25 13.17 -2.87
N GLU A 80 -3.16 12.58 -3.36
CA GLU A 80 -3.23 11.28 -4.05
C GLU A 80 -3.30 10.08 -3.09
N ALA A 81 -2.86 10.26 -1.85
CA ALA A 81 -2.86 9.21 -0.85
C ALA A 81 -4.29 8.96 -0.34
N PRO A 82 -4.85 7.74 -0.51
CA PRO A 82 -6.17 7.44 0.00
C PRO A 82 -6.18 7.44 1.54
N ALA A 83 -7.27 7.93 2.13
CA ALA A 83 -7.42 7.99 3.57
C ALA A 83 -7.56 6.58 4.19
N ASP A 84 -7.06 6.40 5.41
CA ASP A 84 -7.22 5.15 6.16
C ASP A 84 -8.69 4.86 6.47
N LEU A 85 -9.07 3.59 6.32
CA LEU A 85 -10.36 3.10 6.83
C LEU A 85 -10.22 2.89 8.34
N LYS A 86 -11.04 3.62 9.11
CA LYS A 86 -11.07 3.44 10.57
C LYS A 86 -11.46 2.00 10.90
N ARG A 87 -10.65 1.35 11.76
CA ARG A 87 -10.94 0.03 12.33
C ARG A 87 -12.28 0.13 13.08
N GLY A 88 -13.34 -0.44 12.51
CA GLY A 88 -14.69 -0.35 13.09
C GLY A 88 -15.79 0.21 12.17
N ALA A 89 -15.48 0.68 10.95
CA ALA A 89 -16.51 1.02 9.95
C ALA A 89 -17.36 -0.19 9.46
N GLY A 90 -17.12 -1.37 10.03
CA GLY A 90 -17.80 -2.63 9.72
C GLY A 90 -19.23 -2.76 10.26
N GLY A 91 -19.71 -1.85 11.12
CA GLY A 91 -21.06 -1.94 11.68
C GLY A 91 -22.17 -1.94 10.62
N GLY A 92 -22.00 -1.17 9.54
CA GLY A 92 -22.88 -1.21 8.37
C GLY A 92 -22.59 -2.39 7.43
N ILE A 93 -21.33 -2.83 7.33
CA ILE A 93 -20.91 -3.91 6.44
C ILE A 93 -21.46 -5.26 6.87
N THR A 94 -21.47 -5.56 8.17
CA THR A 94 -22.05 -6.79 8.71
C THR A 94 -23.57 -6.83 8.54
N ALA A 95 -24.24 -5.67 8.60
CA ALA A 95 -25.67 -5.53 8.34
C ALA A 95 -26.06 -5.60 6.84
N MET A 96 -25.12 -5.43 5.90
CA MET A 96 -25.40 -5.51 4.47
C MET A 96 -25.71 -6.93 3.99
N PRO A 97 -26.65 -7.12 3.05
CA PRO A 97 -26.87 -8.40 2.39
C PRO A 97 -25.59 -8.96 1.76
N PRO A 98 -25.32 -10.28 1.85
CA PRO A 98 -24.07 -10.88 1.34
C PRO A 98 -23.78 -10.58 -0.13
N LYS A 99 -24.82 -10.54 -0.98
CA LYS A 99 -24.69 -10.23 -2.41
C LYS A 99 -24.19 -8.79 -2.64
N MET A 100 -24.75 -7.83 -1.91
CA MET A 100 -24.36 -6.42 -2.01
C MET A 100 -22.92 -6.23 -1.52
N ARG A 101 -22.56 -6.88 -0.40
CA ARG A 101 -21.18 -6.87 0.11
C ARG A 101 -20.20 -7.43 -0.92
N LYS A 102 -20.53 -8.54 -1.57
CA LYS A 102 -19.71 -9.13 -2.62
C LYS A 102 -19.54 -8.17 -3.81
N GLN A 103 -20.62 -7.56 -4.28
CA GLN A 103 -20.57 -6.61 -5.39
C GLN A 103 -19.71 -5.38 -5.07
N LEU A 104 -19.84 -4.84 -3.86
CA LEU A 104 -19.00 -3.72 -3.43
C LEU A 104 -17.52 -4.12 -3.32
N ALA A 105 -17.21 -5.33 -2.84
CA ALA A 105 -15.84 -5.84 -2.80
C ALA A 105 -15.26 -6.05 -4.21
N ASP A 106 -16.05 -6.60 -5.14
CA ASP A 106 -15.65 -6.80 -6.53
C ASP A 106 -15.37 -5.46 -7.25
N LEU A 107 -16.12 -4.41 -6.88
CA LEU A 107 -15.89 -3.04 -7.35
C LEU A 107 -14.78 -2.31 -6.59
N GLY A 108 -14.21 -2.92 -5.54
CA GLY A 108 -13.30 -2.28 -4.60
C GLY A 108 -13.93 -1.03 -4.01
N LEU A 109 -15.01 -1.17 -3.26
CA LEU A 109 -15.70 -0.12 -2.50
C LEU A 109 -15.85 -0.50 -1.03
N LEU A 110 -15.18 -1.57 -0.61
CA LEU A 110 -15.09 -2.08 0.76
C LEU A 110 -13.64 -2.12 1.23
#